data_AF-A0A9N9J8A7-F1
#
_entry.id   AF-A0A9N9J8A7-F1
#
_cell.length_a   1.000
_cell.length_b   1.000
_cell.length_c   1.000
_cell.angle_alpha   90.00
_cell.angle_beta   90.00
_cell.angle_gamma   90.00
#
_symmetry.space_group_name_H-M   'P 1'
#
loop_
_entity.id
_entity.type
_entity.pdbx_description
1 polymer ?
#
loop_
_entity_poly.entity_id
_entity_poly.type
_entity_poly.pdbx_seq_one_letter_code
_entity_poly.pdbx_strand_id
1 'polypeptide(L)'
;PVSVVAEYDPTYLDNPALKTEKETPNDQQELKTSKHRAVLSLSGIIGLMSHGTRPSDLKRESNELFRQTHPNVDPSLTLSQIRKVKAKLLAAAQHEDLDLELSTVAKAYAYFEKLILK
;
A
#
# COMPACT_ATOMS: atom_id res chain seq x y z
N PRO A 1 -9.49 10.01 18.09
CA PRO A 1 -9.92 9.72 16.70
C PRO A 1 -9.85 8.21 16.45
N VAL A 2 -11.02 7.56 16.37
CA VAL A 2 -11.12 6.15 16.02
C VAL A 2 -10.60 6.02 14.59
N SER A 3 -9.45 5.39 14.41
CA SER A 3 -8.96 4.98 13.09
C SER A 3 -9.99 4.03 12.51
N VAL A 4 -10.85 4.56 11.62
CA VAL A 4 -11.77 3.76 10.83
C VAL A 4 -10.89 2.89 9.96
N VAL A 5 -10.65 1.65 10.40
CA VAL A 5 -10.06 0.64 9.53
C VAL A 5 -11.10 0.42 8.46
N ALA A 6 -10.90 1.02 7.29
CA ALA A 6 -11.79 0.85 6.16
C ALA A 6 -11.93 -0.65 5.93
N GLU A 7 -13.16 -1.16 6.04
CA GLU A 7 -13.46 -2.56 5.77
C GLU A 7 -13.01 -2.86 4.34
N TYR A 8 -12.16 -3.88 4.20
CA TYR A 8 -11.54 -4.21 2.92
C TYR A 8 -12.58 -4.83 1.99
N ASP A 9 -12.84 -4.17 0.86
CA ASP A 9 -13.71 -4.69 -0.19
C ASP A 9 -12.91 -5.66 -1.10
N PRO A 10 -13.28 -6.96 -1.14
CA PRO A 10 -12.61 -7.96 -1.97
C PRO A 10 -12.80 -7.75 -3.48
N THR A 11 -13.60 -6.77 -3.90
CA THR A 11 -13.69 -6.35 -5.31
C THR A 11 -12.41 -5.66 -5.80
N TYR A 12 -11.50 -5.30 -4.90
CA TYR A 12 -10.19 -4.73 -5.20
C TYR A 12 -9.07 -5.68 -4.78
N LEU A 13 -7.93 -5.65 -5.45
CA LEU A 13 -6.81 -6.57 -5.19
C LEU A 13 -5.85 -6.09 -4.10
N ASP A 14 -5.74 -4.78 -3.91
CA ASP A 14 -4.71 -4.19 -3.07
C ASP A 14 -5.29 -3.73 -1.74
N ASN A 15 -5.25 -4.63 -0.75
CA ASN A 15 -5.66 -4.30 0.61
C ASN A 15 -4.61 -3.40 1.29
N PRO A 16 -4.94 -2.14 1.65
CA PRO A 16 -4.00 -1.23 2.29
C PRO A 16 -3.54 -1.71 3.69
N ALA A 17 -4.28 -2.60 4.35
CA ALA A 17 -3.91 -3.17 5.64
C ALA A 17 -2.79 -4.22 5.54
N LEU A 18 -2.54 -4.78 4.35
CA LEU A 18 -1.52 -5.81 4.15
C LEU A 18 -0.16 -5.18 3.93
N LYS A 19 0.75 -5.35 4.90
CA LYS A 19 2.13 -4.87 4.81
C LYS A 19 3.02 -5.95 4.20
N THR A 20 3.59 -5.68 3.03
CA THR A 20 4.45 -6.65 2.34
C THR A 20 5.89 -6.62 2.82
N GLU A 21 6.43 -5.47 3.25
CA GLU A 21 7.78 -5.28 3.84
C GLU A 21 7.75 -3.99 4.70
N LYS A 22 8.77 -3.70 5.54
CA LYS A 22 8.87 -2.40 6.24
C LYS A 22 8.75 -1.31 5.18
N GLU A 23 7.73 -0.45 5.33
CA GLU A 23 7.58 0.77 4.55
C GLU A 23 8.97 1.42 4.42
N THR A 24 9.44 1.59 3.19
CA THR A 24 10.66 2.36 2.97
C THR A 24 10.39 3.76 3.52
N PRO A 25 11.32 4.41 4.23
CA PRO A 25 11.04 5.68 4.92
C PRO A 25 10.61 6.85 4.01
N ASN A 26 10.54 6.65 2.69
CA ASN A 26 10.37 7.71 1.73
C ASN A 26 8.90 8.09 1.46
N ASP A 27 7.93 7.27 1.86
CA ASP A 27 6.50 7.57 1.64
C ASP A 27 5.84 8.34 2.80
N GLN A 28 6.57 8.61 3.89
CA GLN A 28 6.07 9.44 5.01
C GLN A 28 6.36 10.94 4.84
N GLN A 29 7.02 11.36 3.76
CA GLN A 29 7.48 12.74 3.61
C GLN A 29 6.66 13.59 2.63
N GLU A 30 5.33 13.43 2.53
CA GLU A 30 4.50 14.42 1.82
C GLU A 30 3.24 14.86 2.58
N LEU A 31 3.39 15.15 3.87
CA LEU A 31 2.46 16.02 4.61
C LEU A 31 3.24 17.03 5.46
N LYS A 32 4.06 17.86 4.81
CA LYS A 32 4.55 19.10 5.41
C LYS A 32 3.53 20.20 5.16
N THR A 33 2.63 20.44 6.12
CA THR A 33 2.09 21.79 6.29
C THR A 33 2.18 22.26 7.74
N SER A 34 2.61 23.51 7.84
CA SER A 34 2.67 24.41 8.99
C SER A 34 3.77 24.20 10.05
N LYS A 35 4.76 25.10 9.93
CA LYS A 35 5.71 25.50 10.98
C LYS A 35 4.92 25.96 12.23
N HIS A 36 5.46 25.72 13.43
CA HIS A 36 4.92 26.06 14.75
C HIS A 36 3.99 25.05 15.43
N ARG A 37 4.51 23.87 15.80
CA ARG A 37 4.02 23.18 17.00
C ARG A 37 5.13 22.32 17.62
N ALA A 38 5.75 22.83 18.67
CA ALA A 38 6.52 21.98 19.58
C ALA A 38 5.53 21.12 20.36
N VAL A 39 5.44 19.83 20.05
CA VAL A 39 4.80 18.84 20.92
C VAL A 39 5.87 17.84 21.31
N LEU A 40 6.26 17.90 22.57
CA LEU A 40 7.08 16.91 23.24
C LEU A 40 6.31 15.58 23.23
N SER A 41 6.56 14.74 22.22
CA SER A 41 6.04 13.37 22.21
C SER A 41 7.10 12.46 22.82
N LEU A 42 6.81 11.98 24.02
CA LEU A 42 7.62 11.12 24.86
C LEU A 42 8.14 9.89 24.07
N SER A 43 9.45 9.79 23.85
CA SER A 43 10.14 8.68 23.17
C SER A 43 10.18 7.36 23.98
N GLY A 44 9.15 7.05 24.79
CA GLY A 44 9.30 6.10 25.90
C GLY A 44 8.41 4.85 25.94
N ILE A 45 7.24 4.79 25.29
CA ILE A 45 6.24 3.73 25.62
C ILE A 45 5.65 2.98 24.42
N ILE A 46 5.86 3.42 23.17
CA ILE A 46 5.47 2.63 21.97
C ILE A 46 6.65 1.75 21.51
N GLY A 47 7.27 1.07 22.47
CA GLY A 47 8.33 0.08 22.26
C GLY A 47 7.93 -1.30 22.78
N LEU A 48 6.66 -1.50 23.13
CA LEU A 48 6.20 -2.72 23.76
C LEU A 48 5.70 -3.71 22.71
N MET A 49 6.54 -4.70 22.42
CA MET A 49 6.20 -6.00 21.84
C MET A 49 5.80 -6.05 20.36
N SER A 50 6.54 -5.42 19.45
CA SER A 50 6.66 -6.06 18.13
C SER A 50 7.63 -7.22 18.30
N HIS A 51 7.13 -8.45 18.49
CA HIS A 51 7.92 -9.62 18.16
C HIS A 51 8.46 -9.37 16.76
N GLY A 52 9.79 -9.30 16.60
CA GLY A 52 10.43 -8.93 15.35
C GLY A 52 10.15 -9.99 14.30
N THR A 53 8.98 -9.91 13.67
CA THR A 53 8.64 -10.72 12.52
C THR A 53 9.63 -10.36 11.44
N ARG A 54 10.36 -11.38 10.97
CA ARG A 54 11.35 -11.15 9.91
C ARG A 54 10.59 -10.60 8.70
N PRO A 55 11.15 -9.64 7.95
CA PRO A 55 10.49 -9.10 6.76
C PRO A 55 10.04 -10.19 5.78
N SER A 56 10.80 -11.29 5.70
CA SER A 56 10.45 -12.48 4.91
C SER A 56 9.17 -13.17 5.37
N ASP A 57 8.93 -13.25 6.69
CA ASP A 57 7.76 -13.91 7.26
C ASP A 57 6.50 -13.04 7.02
N LEU A 58 6.61 -11.72 7.21
CA LEU A 58 5.53 -10.76 6.91
C LEU A 58 5.12 -10.80 5.44
N LYS A 59 6.11 -10.79 4.53
CA LYS A 59 5.85 -10.88 3.09
C LYS A 59 5.13 -12.18 2.73
N ARG A 60 5.53 -13.29 3.36
CA ARG A 60 4.91 -14.59 3.13
C ARG A 60 3.46 -14.57 3.60
N GLU A 61 3.20 -14.19 4.84
CA GLU A 61 1.86 -14.11 5.43
C GLU A 61 0.94 -13.18 4.63
N SER A 62 1.45 -12.02 4.20
CA SER A 62 0.71 -11.08 3.37
C SER A 62 0.28 -11.68 2.03
N ASN A 63 1.18 -12.41 1.36
CA ASN A 63 0.86 -13.09 0.11
C ASN A 63 -0.03 -14.33 0.31
N GLU A 64 0.07 -15.01 1.45
CA GLU A 64 -0.83 -16.13 1.79
C GLU A 64 -2.26 -15.63 1.98
N LEU A 65 -2.45 -14.54 2.75
CA LEU A 65 -3.77 -13.94 2.94
C LEU A 65 -4.33 -13.39 1.62
N PHE A 66 -3.49 -12.79 0.77
CA PHE A 66 -3.91 -12.39 -0.58
C PHE A 66 -4.48 -13.56 -1.40
N ARG A 67 -3.81 -14.70 -1.40
CA ARG A 67 -4.26 -15.91 -2.14
C ARG A 67 -5.55 -16.49 -1.58
N GLN A 68 -5.71 -16.43 -0.25
CA GLN A 68 -6.94 -16.89 0.41
C GLN A 68 -8.13 -16.00 0.02
N THR A 69 -7.94 -14.68 -0.01
CA THR A 69 -9.01 -13.74 -0.36
C THR A 69 -9.32 -13.74 -1.85
N HIS A 70 -8.32 -13.99 -2.71
CA HIS A 70 -8.44 -13.97 -4.18
C HIS A 70 -8.10 -15.33 -4.82
N PRO A 71 -8.91 -16.37 -4.61
CA PRO A 71 -8.59 -17.72 -5.09
C PRO A 71 -8.59 -17.87 -6.61
N ASN A 72 -9.27 -16.95 -7.33
CA ASN A 72 -9.37 -16.97 -8.79
C ASN A 72 -8.21 -16.25 -9.50
N VAL A 73 -7.37 -15.54 -8.74
CA VAL A 73 -6.20 -14.83 -9.27
C VAL A 73 -5.05 -15.81 -9.49
N ASP A 74 -4.25 -15.57 -10.53
CA ASP A 74 -3.07 -16.39 -10.85
C ASP A 74 -2.15 -16.58 -9.63
N PRO A 75 -1.88 -17.82 -9.19
CA PRO A 75 -1.02 -18.09 -8.02
C PRO A 75 0.41 -17.59 -8.17
N SER A 76 0.91 -17.28 -9.37
CA SER A 76 2.23 -16.69 -9.53
C SER A 76 2.27 -15.20 -9.16
N LEU A 77 1.12 -14.53 -9.11
CA LEU A 77 1.01 -13.12 -8.75
C LEU A 77 1.14 -12.91 -7.24
N THR A 78 1.78 -11.79 -6.88
CA THR A 78 2.01 -11.35 -5.51
C THR A 78 1.57 -9.91 -5.34
N LEU A 79 1.20 -9.52 -4.11
CA LEU A 79 0.84 -8.15 -3.79
C LEU A 79 1.95 -7.15 -4.16
N SER A 80 3.20 -7.52 -3.92
CA SER A 80 4.36 -6.69 -4.26
C SER A 80 4.45 -6.41 -5.77
N GLN A 81 4.12 -7.37 -6.63
CA GLN A 81 4.12 -7.16 -8.09
C GLN A 81 3.00 -6.22 -8.51
N ILE A 82 1.79 -6.38 -7.97
CA ILE A 82 0.63 -5.53 -8.24
C ILE A 82 0.95 -4.07 -7.86
N ARG A 83 1.45 -3.86 -6.63
CA ARG A 83 1.85 -2.53 -6.14
C ARG A 83 2.97 -1.92 -6.96
N LYS A 84 3.95 -2.72 -7.40
CA LYS A 84 5.04 -2.25 -8.27
C LYS A 84 4.52 -1.76 -9.62
N VAL A 85 3.51 -2.41 -10.20
CA VAL A 85 2.89 -1.94 -11.45
C VAL A 85 2.13 -0.64 -11.22
N LYS A 86 1.33 -0.55 -10.15
CA LYS A 86 0.64 0.69 -9.79
C LYS A 86 1.61 1.87 -9.59
N ALA A 87 2.69 1.66 -8.84
CA ALA A 87 3.72 2.68 -8.65
C ALA A 87 4.34 3.15 -9.98
N LYS A 88 4.56 2.24 -10.93
CA LYS A 88 5.02 2.59 -12.28
C LYS A 88 4.00 3.40 -13.07
N LEU A 89 2.70 3.08 -12.94
CA LEU A 89 1.63 3.85 -13.59
C LEU A 89 1.57 5.29 -13.06
N LEU A 90 1.73 5.48 -11.74
CA LEU A 90 1.82 6.82 -11.15
C LEU A 90 3.06 7.57 -11.62
N ALA A 91 4.23 6.92 -11.60
CA ALA A 91 5.47 7.53 -12.07
C ALA A 91 5.41 7.94 -13.55
N ALA A 92 4.76 7.13 -14.39
CA ALA A 92 4.56 7.46 -15.81
C ALA A 92 3.62 8.66 -16.01
N ALA A 93 2.59 8.80 -15.17
CA ALA A 93 1.68 9.94 -15.23
C ALA A 93 2.31 11.26 -14.77
N GLN A 94 3.31 11.18 -13.88
CA GLN A 94 4.09 12.33 -13.40
C GLN A 94 5.23 12.74 -14.35
N HIS A 95 5.39 12.06 -15.48
CA HIS A 95 6.39 12.43 -16.48
C HIS A 95 6.05 13.81 -17.08
N GLU A 96 7.05 14.68 -17.22
CA GLU A 96 6.87 16.09 -17.59
C GLU A 96 6.11 16.29 -18.92
N ASP A 97 6.23 15.33 -19.85
CA ASP A 97 5.60 15.39 -21.17
C ASP A 97 4.11 14.95 -21.20
N LEU A 98 3.58 14.38 -20.11
CA LEU A 98 2.24 13.78 -20.09
C LEU A 98 1.20 14.55 -19.27
N ASP A 99 1.61 15.22 -18.19
CA ASP A 99 0.77 16.00 -17.25
C ASP A 99 -0.64 15.42 -17.04
N LEU A 100 -0.72 14.13 -16.71
CA LEU A 100 -1.99 13.42 -16.60
C LEU A 100 -2.66 13.71 -15.26
N GLU A 101 -3.98 13.93 -15.29
CA GLU A 101 -4.77 14.06 -14.07
C GLU A 101 -4.70 12.78 -13.21
N LEU A 102 -4.69 12.97 -11.88
CA LEU A 102 -4.76 11.87 -10.92
C LEU A 102 -6.02 11.00 -11.10
N SER A 103 -7.12 11.58 -11.61
CA SER A 103 -8.35 10.89 -11.98
C SER A 103 -8.10 9.78 -13.03
N THR A 104 -7.19 10.03 -13.96
CA THR A 104 -6.80 9.11 -15.03
C THR A 104 -5.99 7.95 -14.46
N VAL A 105 -5.05 8.24 -13.57
CA VAL A 105 -4.26 7.20 -12.86
C VAL A 105 -5.16 6.30 -12.02
N ALA A 106 -6.11 6.89 -11.29
CA ALA A 106 -7.09 6.14 -10.49
C ALA A 106 -7.92 5.19 -11.37
N LYS A 107 -8.37 5.64 -12.55
CA LYS A 107 -9.07 4.78 -13.51
C LYS A 107 -8.15 3.66 -14.03
N ALA A 108 -6.90 3.97 -14.35
CA ALA A 108 -5.93 2.97 -14.81
C ALA A 108 -5.70 1.88 -13.76
N TYR A 109 -5.62 2.23 -12.47
CA TYR A 109 -5.53 1.25 -11.38
C TYR A 109 -6.75 0.33 -11.35
N ALA A 110 -7.95 0.90 -11.39
CA ALA A 110 -9.19 0.11 -11.36
C ALA A 110 -9.30 -0.83 -12.57
N TYR A 111 -8.94 -0.37 -13.77
CA TYR A 111 -8.94 -1.22 -14.97
C TYR A 111 -7.88 -2.32 -14.91
N PHE A 112 -6.68 -1.99 -14.44
CA PHE A 112 -5.63 -2.98 -14.22
C PHE A 112 -6.06 -4.09 -13.26
N GLU A 113 -6.67 -3.74 -12.13
CA GLU A 113 -7.17 -4.73 -11.17
C GLU A 113 -8.30 -5.58 -11.74
N LYS A 114 -9.24 -4.97 -12.47
CA LYS A 114 -10.32 -5.69 -13.15
C LYS A 114 -9.80 -6.70 -14.17
N LEU A 115 -8.74 -6.37 -14.91
CA LEU A 115 -8.11 -7.31 -15.85
C LEU A 115 -7.52 -8.54 -15.16
N ILE A 116 -7.05 -8.41 -13.93
CA ILE A 116 -6.53 -9.53 -13.13
C ILE A 116 -7.67 -10.37 -12.56
N LEU A 117 -8.75 -9.72 -12.10
CA LEU A 117 -9.91 -10.38 -11.49
C LEU A 117 -10.80 -11.14 -12.51
N LYS A 118 -10.70 -10.80 -13.80
CA LYS A 118 -11.51 -11.30 -14.93
C LYS A 118 -13.01 -10.99 -14.81
#